data_AF-A0A2V7YRV7-F1
#
_entry.id   AF-A0A2V7YRV7-F1
#
_cell.length_a   1.000
_cell.length_b   1.000
_cell.length_c   1.000
_cell.angle_alpha   90.00
_cell.angle_beta   90.00
_cell.angle_gamma   90.00
#
_symmetry.space_group_name_H-M   'P 1'
#
loop_
_entity.id
_entity.type
_entity.pdbx_description
1 polymer ?
#
loop_
_entity_poly.entity_id
_entity_poly.type
_entity_poly.pdbx_seq_one_letter_code
_entity_poly.pdbx_strand_id
1 'polypeptide(L)' 'MKATIVVKPRAMIKRALVFFFAVAASAATPDVSILKNLQWREVGPYRGGRADAVEGIPNQPDVYYFGSTGGG' A
#
# COMPACT_ATOMS: atom_id res chain seq x y z
N MET A 1 33.78 46.88 -0.62
CA MET A 1 32.77 46.87 0.46
C MET A 1 32.49 45.42 0.83
N LYS A 2 32.85 44.95 2.02
CA LYS A 2 32.55 43.57 2.49
C LYS A 2 31.21 43.61 3.23
N ALA A 3 30.17 42.99 2.66
CA ALA A 3 28.90 42.79 3.37
C ALA A 3 29.08 41.64 4.37
N THR A 4 29.10 41.96 5.67
CA THR A 4 29.14 40.94 6.72
C THR A 4 27.71 40.49 7.00
N ILE A 5 27.40 39.23 6.66
CA ILE A 5 26.11 38.62 6.97
C ILE A 5 26.05 38.33 8.47
N VAL A 6 25.23 39.07 9.22
CA VAL A 6 24.97 38.81 10.64
C VAL A 6 23.82 37.81 10.76
N VAL A 7 24.13 36.54 11.07
CA VAL A 7 23.11 35.51 11.29
C VAL A 7 22.75 35.45 12.77
N LYS A 8 21.49 35.74 13.13
CA LYS A 8 21.00 35.70 14.52
C LYS A 8 20.88 34.25 15.03
N PRO A 9 21.42 33.89 16.21
CA PRO A 9 21.42 32.51 16.72
C PRO A 9 20.04 31.85 16.80
N ARG A 10 19.02 32.63 17.20
CA ARG A 10 17.61 32.17 17.25
C ARG A 10 17.04 31.83 15.87
N ALA A 11 17.47 32.52 14.82
CA ALA A 11 17.06 32.21 13.45
C ALA A 11 17.81 30.98 12.92
N MET A 12 19.05 30.76 13.34
CA MET A 12 19.86 29.60 12.97
C MET A 12 19.30 28.30 13.55
N ILE A 13 18.92 28.28 14.83
CA ILE A 13 18.33 27.11 15.47
C ILE A 13 17.01 26.73 14.81
N LYS A 14 16.13 27.69 14.53
CA LYS A 14 14.85 27.42 13.85
C LYS A 14 15.06 26.85 12.44
N ARG A 15 16.03 27.39 11.69
CA ARG A 15 16.38 26.89 10.36
C ARG A 15 16.98 25.48 10.42
N ALA A 16 17.86 25.23 11.39
CA ALA A 16 18.42 23.90 11.62
C ALA A 16 17.33 22.88 12.03
N LEU A 17 16.36 23.29 12.84
CA LEU A 17 15.23 22.45 13.25
C LEU A 17 14.31 22.14 12.06
N VAL A 18 13.97 23.14 11.25
CA VAL A 18 13.15 22.96 10.03
C VAL A 18 13.88 22.07 9.03
N PHE A 19 15.20 22.28 8.84
CA PHE A 19 16.00 21.44 7.96
C PHE A 19 16.10 20.00 8.48
N PHE A 20 16.33 19.80 9.78
CA PHE A 20 16.35 18.49 10.40
C PHE A 20 15.02 17.75 10.23
N PHE A 21 13.89 18.43 10.44
CA PHE A 21 12.57 17.84 10.27
C PHE A 21 12.23 17.54 8.80
N ALA A 22 12.67 18.40 7.87
CA ALA A 22 12.51 18.18 6.44
C ALA A 22 13.31 16.96 5.95
N VAL A 23 14.53 16.77 6.47
CA VAL A 23 15.34 15.57 6.18
C VAL A 23 14.73 14.31 6.80
N ALA A 24 14.23 14.40 8.04
CA ALA A 24 13.56 13.26 8.69
C ALA A 24 12.25 12.83 8.00
N ALA A 25 11.55 13.75 7.32
CA ALA A 25 10.32 13.47 6.58
C ALA A 25 10.56 12.85 5.19
N SER A 26 11.79 12.82 4.69
CA SER A 26 12.14 12.23 3.40
C SER A 26 12.20 10.70 3.52
N ALA A 27 11.07 10.02 3.38
CA ALA A 27 11.04 8.57 3.20
C ALA A 27 11.34 8.19 1.73
N ALA A 28 12.19 7.19 1.51
CA ALA A 28 12.42 6.64 0.18
C ALA A 28 11.17 5.85 -0.28
N THR A 29 10.73 6.07 -1.52
CA THR A 29 9.71 5.22 -2.13
C THR A 29 10.31 3.84 -2.37
N PRO A 30 9.72 2.75 -1.84
CA PRO A 30 10.22 1.42 -2.10
C PRO A 30 10.12 1.11 -3.59
N ASP A 31 11.16 0.50 -4.15
CA ASP A 31 11.11 0.01 -5.52
C ASP A 31 10.11 -1.15 -5.59
N VAL A 32 9.03 -0.96 -6.35
CA VAL A 32 7.98 -1.97 -6.55
C VAL A 32 8.53 -3.23 -7.23
N SER A 33 9.72 -3.16 -7.86
CA SER A 33 10.39 -4.32 -8.44
C SER A 33 10.65 -5.45 -7.45
N ILE A 34 10.78 -5.14 -6.15
CA ILE A 34 10.95 -6.15 -5.09
C ILE A 34 9.75 -7.09 -4.97
N LEU A 35 8.56 -6.65 -5.42
CA LEU A 35 7.33 -7.43 -5.37
C LEU A 35 7.14 -8.34 -6.59
N LYS A 36 7.99 -8.23 -7.63
CA LYS A 36 7.83 -8.94 -8.91
C LYS A 36 7.78 -10.46 -8.78
N ASN A 37 8.44 -11.01 -7.77
CA ASN A 37 8.52 -12.45 -7.53
C ASN A 37 7.54 -12.94 -6.45
N LEU A 38 6.73 -12.04 -5.87
CA LEU A 38 5.70 -12.45 -4.92
C LEU A 38 4.60 -13.18 -5.67
N GLN A 39 4.18 -14.30 -5.09
CA GLN A 39 3.07 -15.10 -5.58
C GLN A 39 1.89 -14.92 -4.64
N TRP A 40 0.75 -14.53 -5.19
CA TRP A 40 -0.50 -14.51 -4.45
C TRP A 40 -1.00 -15.95 -4.29
N ARG A 41 -1.47 -16.27 -3.10
CA ARG A 41 -2.15 -17.53 -2.82
C ARG A 41 -3.33 -17.26 -1.92
N GLU A 42 -4.36 -18.08 -2.08
CA GLU A 42 -5.44 -18.15 -1.11
C GLU A 42 -4.88 -18.61 0.24
N VAL A 43 -5.26 -17.92 1.31
CA VAL A 43 -4.94 -18.33 2.68
C VAL A 43 -5.91 -19.42 3.15
N GLY A 44 -7.11 -19.48 2.56
CA GLY A 44 -8.18 -20.42 2.88
C GLY A 44 -9.12 -19.91 3.98
N PRO A 45 -10.25 -20.61 4.26
CA PRO A 45 -10.82 -21.74 3.49
C PRO A 45 -11.33 -21.31 2.11
N TYR A 46 -11.17 -22.17 1.09
CA TYR A 46 -11.53 -21.85 -0.31
C TYR A 46 -12.99 -21.46 -0.52
N ARG A 47 -13.86 -21.81 0.43
CA ARG A 47 -15.31 -21.57 0.40
C ARG A 47 -15.82 -21.30 1.81
N GLY A 48 -15.43 -20.16 2.38
CA GLY A 48 -15.99 -19.67 3.64
C GLY A 48 -16.95 -18.52 3.39
N GLY A 49 -18.25 -18.72 3.59
CA GLY A 49 -19.23 -17.64 3.47
C GLY A 49 -20.63 -18.10 3.07
N ARG A 50 -21.54 -17.15 2.86
CA ARG A 50 -22.87 -17.40 2.30
C ARG A 50 -22.81 -17.29 0.77
N ALA A 51 -23.59 -18.14 0.11
CA ALA A 51 -23.86 -18.04 -1.32
C ALA A 51 -25.30 -17.57 -1.53
N ASP A 52 -25.47 -16.55 -2.36
CA ASP A 52 -26.79 -15.94 -2.65
C ASP A 52 -27.47 -16.58 -3.87
N ALA A 53 -26.68 -17.13 -4.79
CA ALA A 53 -27.17 -17.80 -6.01
C ALA A 53 -26.26 -18.96 -6.42
N VAL A 54 -26.83 -19.95 -7.12
CA VAL A 54 -26.12 -21.09 -7.72
C VAL A 54 -26.79 -21.42 -9.06
N GLU A 55 -26.00 -21.73 -10.10
CA GLU A 55 -26.48 -22.17 -11.41
C GLU A 55 -25.61 -23.32 -11.95
N GLY A 56 -26.24 -24.38 -12.47
CA GLY A 56 -25.56 -25.52 -13.09
C GLY A 56 -25.60 -25.49 -14.62
N ILE A 57 -24.74 -26.27 -15.28
CA ILE A 57 -24.76 -26.42 -16.75
C ILE A 57 -25.40 -27.77 -17.12
N PRO A 58 -26.53 -27.83 -17.86
CA PRO A 58 -27.28 -29.07 -18.10
C PRO A 58 -26.49 -30.26 -18.66
N ASN A 59 -25.49 -29.99 -19.50
CA ASN A 59 -24.68 -31.02 -20.15
C ASN A 59 -23.32 -31.26 -19.45
N GLN A 60 -23.05 -30.62 -18.32
CA GLN A 60 -21.81 -30.75 -17.56
C GLN A 60 -22.14 -30.96 -16.08
N PRO A 61 -22.42 -32.21 -15.65
CA PRO A 61 -22.97 -32.49 -14.32
C PRO A 61 -22.06 -32.05 -13.16
N ASP A 62 -20.76 -31.88 -13.42
CA ASP A 62 -19.77 -31.46 -12.43
C ASP A 62 -19.42 -29.96 -12.50
N VAL A 63 -20.14 -29.17 -13.32
CA VAL A 63 -19.87 -27.74 -13.51
C VAL A 63 -21.04 -26.88 -13.03
N TYR A 64 -20.72 -25.98 -12.11
CA TYR A 64 -21.66 -25.03 -11.51
C TYR A 64 -20.95 -23.73 -11.15
N TYR A 65 -21.71 -22.64 -11.15
CA TYR A 65 -21.30 -21.33 -10.67
C TYR A 65 -22.07 -20.98 -9.41
N PHE A 66 -21.47 -20.18 -8.53
CA PHE A 66 -22.15 -19.64 -7.36
C PHE A 66 -21.78 -18.17 -7.17
N GLY A 67 -22.71 -17.37 -6.63
CA GLY A 67 -22.46 -15.99 -6.24
C GLY A 67 -22.30 -15.89 -4.72
N SER A 68 -21.25 -15.21 -4.25
CA SER A 68 -20.98 -15.03 -2.82
C SER A 68 -21.39 -13.65 -2.30
N THR A 69 -21.69 -13.57 -1.01
CA THR A 69 -21.96 -12.30 -0.35
C THR A 69 -20.64 -11.64 0.07
N GLY A 70 -20.02 -10.85 -0.82
CA GLY A 70 -18.86 -10.00 -0.48
C GLY A 70 -17.52 -10.36 -1.12
N GLY A 71 -17.48 -11.27 -2.10
CA GLY A 71 -16.27 -11.53 -2.89
C GLY A 71 -16.19 -12.98 -3.38
N GLY A 72 -16.13 -13.14 -4.70
CA GLY A 72 -16.24 -14.39 -5.46
C GLY A 72 -16.51 -14.07 -6.92
#